data_AF-A0A433SDJ6-F1
#
_entry.id   AF-A0A433SDJ6-F1
#
_cell.length_a   1.000
_cell.length_b   1.000
_cell.length_c   1.000
_cell.angle_alpha   90.00
_cell.angle_beta   90.00
_cell.angle_gamma   90.00
#
_symmetry.space_group_name_H-M   'P 1'
#
loop_
_entity.id
_entity.type
_entity.pdbx_description
1 polymer ?
#
loop_
_entity_poly.entity_id
_entity_poly.type
_entity_poly.pdbx_seq_one_letter_code
_entity_poly.pdbx_strand_id
1 'polypeptide(L)'
;MKRYAYCRQRGLIDYALLLLAAVTAFSIPFYNDYAKRTRVAEGLVLVTPAKVALSEYYAEHHSFPSGHAEDIHELLRLPHPLAMRGTAVSQVSLRPDGSIHVIYNEKVQNGAQVILTPELTEDRIVWHCHSPNITRQAWLPLDCRNTD
;
A
#
# COMPACT_ATOMS: atom_id res chain seq x y z
N MET A 1 3.69 -26.70 55.37
CA MET A 1 2.59 -26.77 54.39
C MET A 1 2.70 -25.80 53.18
N LYS A 2 3.43 -24.67 53.26
CA LYS A 2 3.53 -23.69 52.14
C LYS A 2 4.33 -24.15 50.90
N ARG A 3 5.18 -25.17 51.00
CA ARG A 3 6.05 -25.64 49.89
C ARG A 3 5.32 -26.49 48.83
N TYR A 4 4.22 -27.16 49.19
CA TYR A 4 3.44 -27.99 48.26
C TYR A 4 2.60 -27.14 47.28
N ALA A 5 2.09 -25.99 47.75
CA ALA A 5 1.36 -25.05 46.91
C ALA A 5 2.28 -24.44 45.83
N TYR A 6 3.53 -24.10 46.18
CA TYR A 6 4.50 -23.52 45.23
C TYR A 6 4.87 -24.48 44.08
N CYS A 7 5.03 -25.78 44.35
CA CYS A 7 5.35 -26.78 43.31
C CYS A 7 4.18 -27.01 42.34
N ARG A 8 2.93 -27.01 42.85
CA ARG A 8 1.71 -27.13 42.04
C ARG A 8 1.41 -25.87 41.21
N GLN A 9 1.73 -24.70 41.76
CA GLN A 9 1.52 -23.40 41.11
C GLN A 9 2.55 -23.12 40.01
N ARG A 10 3.79 -23.63 40.15
CA ARG A 10 4.84 -23.54 39.13
C ARG A 10 4.50 -24.34 37.86
N GLY A 11 4.08 -25.60 38.00
CA GLY A 11 3.66 -26.42 36.86
C GLY A 11 2.42 -25.89 36.13
N LEU A 12 1.53 -25.18 36.83
CA LEU A 12 0.35 -24.54 36.25
C LEU A 12 0.71 -23.29 35.42
N ILE A 13 1.70 -22.51 35.88
CA ILE A 13 2.23 -21.35 35.15
C ILE A 13 2.99 -21.80 33.90
N ASP A 14 3.81 -22.85 34.01
CA ASP A 14 4.57 -23.39 32.88
C ASP A 14 3.64 -23.92 31.78
N TYR A 15 2.53 -24.58 32.15
CA TYR A 15 1.50 -25.02 31.21
C TYR A 15 0.74 -23.85 30.56
N ALA A 16 0.40 -22.82 31.33
CA ALA A 16 -0.26 -21.63 30.81
C ALA A 16 0.61 -20.89 29.77
N LEU A 17 1.93 -20.78 30.01
CA LEU A 17 2.89 -20.20 29.07
C LEU A 17 2.97 -20.99 27.76
N LEU A 18 2.95 -22.33 27.82
CA LEU A 18 2.93 -23.21 26.64
C LEU A 18 1.70 -23.00 25.77
N LEU A 19 0.52 -22.89 26.39
CA LEU A 19 -0.73 -22.63 25.66
C LEU A 19 -0.73 -21.26 24.99
N LEU A 20 -0.28 -20.21 25.69
CA LEU A 20 -0.18 -18.85 25.14
C LEU A 20 0.82 -18.79 23.97
N ALA A 21 1.96 -19.47 24.08
CA ALA A 21 2.94 -19.55 23.00
C ALA A 21 2.36 -20.20 21.74
N ALA A 22 1.59 -21.29 21.88
CA ALA A 22 0.94 -21.95 20.75
C ALA A 22 -0.10 -21.05 20.06
N VAL A 23 -0.95 -20.35 20.82
CA VAL A 23 -2.01 -19.46 20.27
C VAL A 23 -1.39 -18.26 19.53
N THR A 24 -0.34 -17.66 20.09
CA THR A 24 0.34 -16.52 19.45
C THR A 24 1.02 -16.91 18.15
N ALA A 25 1.60 -18.11 18.06
CA ALA A 25 2.25 -18.60 16.84
C ALA A 25 1.30 -18.66 15.63
N PHE A 26 0.04 -19.07 15.83
CA PHE A 26 -0.96 -19.11 14.76
C PHE A 26 -1.55 -17.74 14.42
N SER A 27 -1.54 -16.79 15.35
CA SER A 27 -2.19 -15.50 15.17
C SER A 27 -1.34 -14.52 14.36
N ILE A 28 -0.01 -14.54 14.52
CA ILE A 28 0.94 -13.64 13.83
C ILE A 28 0.85 -13.67 12.28
N PRO A 29 0.77 -14.83 11.59
CA PRO A 29 0.76 -14.85 10.13
C PRO A 29 -0.47 -14.17 9.52
N PHE A 30 -1.62 -14.17 10.21
CA PHE A 30 -2.83 -13.49 9.72
C PHE A 30 -2.76 -11.97 9.87
N TYR A 31 -2.13 -11.46 10.94
CA TYR A 31 -1.99 -10.00 11.13
C TYR A 31 -1.09 -9.34 10.07
N ASN A 32 -0.10 -10.07 9.55
CA ASN A 32 0.80 -9.54 8.53
C ASN A 32 0.08 -9.17 7.23
N ASP A 33 -0.91 -9.97 6.81
CA ASP A 33 -1.68 -9.67 5.60
C ASP A 33 -2.54 -8.41 5.77
N TYR A 34 -3.18 -8.26 6.93
CA TYR A 34 -3.96 -7.06 7.25
C TYR A 34 -3.06 -5.81 7.34
N ALA A 35 -1.91 -5.92 8.01
CA ALA A 35 -0.95 -4.83 8.11
C ALA A 35 -0.45 -4.41 6.73
N LYS A 36 -0.06 -5.35 5.87
CA LYS A 36 0.38 -5.07 4.50
C LYS A 36 -0.72 -4.45 3.65
N ARG A 37 -1.96 -4.94 3.74
CA ARG A 37 -3.11 -4.33 3.06
C ARG A 37 -3.36 -2.89 3.51
N THR A 38 -3.21 -2.62 4.80
CA THR A 38 -3.31 -1.26 5.35
C THR A 38 -2.21 -0.35 4.80
N ARG A 39 -0.97 -0.86 4.68
CA ARG A 39 0.15 -0.13 4.08
C ARG A 39 -0.04 0.16 2.60
N VAL A 40 -0.61 -0.78 1.84
CA VAL A 40 -0.99 -0.53 0.44
C VAL A 40 -2.08 0.54 0.35
N ALA A 41 -3.09 0.50 1.21
CA ALA A 41 -4.12 1.54 1.25
C ALA A 41 -3.55 2.94 1.62
N GLU A 42 -2.57 3.00 2.53
CA GLU A 42 -1.84 4.25 2.86
C GLU A 42 -1.24 4.90 1.60
N GLY A 43 -0.64 4.10 0.70
CA GLY A 43 -0.07 4.60 -0.55
C GLY A 43 -1.11 5.08 -1.55
N LEU A 44 -2.28 4.44 -1.62
CA LEU A 44 -3.39 4.91 -2.45
C LEU A 44 -3.95 6.25 -1.98
N VAL A 45 -4.02 6.46 -0.66
CA VAL A 45 -4.45 7.75 -0.10
C VAL A 45 -3.41 8.83 -0.38
N LEU A 46 -2.11 8.50 -0.28
CA LEU A 46 -1.01 9.43 -0.55
C LEU A 46 -1.05 10.03 -1.97
N VAL A 47 -1.50 9.27 -2.96
CA VAL A 47 -1.57 9.72 -4.36
C VAL A 47 -2.85 10.47 -4.74
N THR A 48 -3.77 10.67 -3.81
CA THR A 48 -5.00 11.43 -4.06
C THR A 48 -4.75 12.81 -4.67
N PRO A 49 -3.77 13.62 -4.20
CA PRO A 49 -3.46 14.91 -4.80
C PRO A 49 -2.98 14.80 -6.26
N ALA A 50 -2.24 13.73 -6.59
CA ALA A 50 -1.78 13.49 -7.95
C ALA A 50 -2.92 13.13 -8.90
N LYS A 51 -3.91 12.36 -8.44
CA LYS A 51 -5.14 12.07 -9.22
C LYS A 51 -5.90 13.35 -9.54
N VAL A 52 -6.04 14.24 -8.56
CA VAL A 52 -6.70 15.53 -8.73
C VAL A 52 -5.94 16.39 -9.74
N ALA A 53 -4.64 16.59 -9.54
CA ALA A 53 -3.82 17.41 -10.44
C ALA A 53 -3.82 16.89 -11.88
N LEU A 54 -3.74 15.57 -12.09
CA LEU A 54 -3.85 14.98 -13.42
C LEU A 54 -5.24 15.18 -14.04
N SER A 55 -6.30 15.07 -13.25
CA SER A 55 -7.66 15.28 -13.73
C SER A 55 -7.94 16.73 -14.12
N GLU A 56 -7.41 17.69 -13.34
CA GLU A 56 -7.50 19.12 -13.65
C GLU A 56 -6.70 19.45 -14.91
N TYR A 57 -5.46 18.97 -15.01
CA TYR A 57 -4.64 19.17 -16.19
C TYR A 57 -5.31 18.62 -17.46
N TYR A 58 -5.86 17.40 -17.38
CA TYR A 58 -6.56 16.78 -18.51
C TYR A 58 -7.84 17.54 -18.87
N ALA A 59 -8.59 18.06 -17.89
CA ALA A 59 -9.78 18.87 -18.15
C ALA A 59 -9.47 20.17 -18.90
N GLU A 60 -8.31 20.77 -18.66
CA GLU A 60 -7.86 22.00 -19.33
C GLU A 60 -7.20 21.74 -20.69
N HIS A 61 -6.41 20.68 -20.82
CA HIS A 61 -5.53 20.45 -21.98
C HIS A 61 -5.97 19.29 -22.88
N HIS A 62 -6.98 18.51 -22.48
CA HIS A 62 -7.44 17.28 -23.14
C HIS A 62 -6.32 16.28 -23.45
N SER A 63 -5.22 16.34 -22.69
CA SER A 63 -4.03 15.51 -22.83
C SER A 63 -3.35 15.37 -21.48
N PHE A 64 -2.58 14.31 -21.27
CA PHE A 64 -1.73 14.17 -20.09
C PHE A 64 -0.40 14.92 -20.27
N PRO A 65 0.25 15.35 -19.17
CA PRO A 65 1.57 15.95 -19.23
C PRO A 65 2.60 15.01 -19.87
N SER A 66 3.43 15.53 -20.78
CA SER A 66 4.56 14.82 -21.35
C SER A 66 5.86 15.18 -20.63
N GLY A 67 6.84 14.26 -20.61
CA GLY A 67 8.17 14.51 -20.05
C GLY A 67 8.66 13.38 -19.15
N HIS A 68 9.75 13.62 -18.43
CA HIS A 68 10.17 12.72 -17.36
C HIS A 68 9.30 12.94 -16.11
N ALA A 69 9.35 12.01 -15.16
CA ALA A 69 8.48 12.06 -14.00
C ALA A 69 8.72 13.34 -13.17
N GLU A 70 9.96 13.79 -13.09
CA GLU A 70 10.36 15.01 -12.39
C GLU A 70 9.68 16.25 -13.00
N ASP A 71 9.72 16.37 -14.32
CA ASP A 71 9.10 17.49 -15.06
C ASP A 71 7.58 17.49 -14.88
N ILE A 72 6.96 16.30 -14.92
CA ILE A 72 5.51 16.15 -14.75
C ILE A 72 5.11 16.56 -13.32
N HIS A 73 5.88 16.13 -12.31
CA HIS A 73 5.60 16.52 -10.93
C HIS A 73 5.73 18.04 -10.74
N GLU A 74 6.77 18.65 -11.30
CA GLU A 74 6.95 20.11 -11.23
C GLU A 74 5.82 20.86 -11.94
N LEU A 75 5.45 20.45 -13.15
CA LEU A 75 4.36 21.05 -13.93
C LEU A 75 3.03 21.00 -13.15
N LEU A 76 2.76 19.89 -12.49
CA LEU A 76 1.57 19.67 -11.67
C LEU A 76 1.68 20.22 -10.25
N ARG A 77 2.77 20.92 -9.91
CA ARG A 77 3.06 21.48 -8.58
C ARG A 77 3.01 20.43 -7.46
N LEU A 78 3.39 19.20 -7.78
CA LEU A 78 3.53 18.09 -6.84
C LEU A 78 4.97 18.05 -6.31
N PRO A 79 5.19 17.48 -5.12
CA PRO A 79 6.54 17.20 -4.64
C PRO A 79 7.30 16.31 -5.64
N HIS A 80 8.61 16.49 -5.74
CA HIS A 80 9.49 15.62 -6.52
C HIS A 80 9.19 14.12 -6.26
N PRO A 81 9.29 13.22 -7.25
CA PRO A 81 8.90 11.80 -7.10
C PRO A 81 9.42 11.12 -5.82
N LEU A 82 10.71 11.31 -5.51
CA LEU A 82 11.36 10.78 -4.30
C LEU A 82 10.96 11.47 -2.98
N ALA A 83 10.43 12.69 -3.06
CA ALA A 83 9.93 13.45 -1.91
C ALA A 83 8.47 13.08 -1.58
N MET A 84 7.71 12.57 -2.55
CA MET A 84 6.35 12.05 -2.36
C MET A 84 6.39 10.64 -1.76
N ARG A 85 6.75 10.57 -0.48
CA ARG A 85 6.97 9.32 0.27
C ARG A 85 6.09 9.23 1.52
N GLY A 86 5.90 8.02 2.01
CA GLY A 86 5.09 7.73 3.21
C GLY A 86 5.78 6.72 4.11
N THR A 87 5.06 6.15 5.07
CA THR A 87 5.64 5.17 6.00
C THR A 87 6.05 3.89 5.26
N ALA A 88 5.22 3.48 4.30
CA ALA A 88 5.41 2.28 3.47
C ALA A 88 5.69 2.58 1.98
N VAL A 89 5.55 3.84 1.55
CA VAL A 89 5.80 4.27 0.16
C VAL A 89 7.20 4.85 0.07
N SER A 90 8.01 4.34 -0.85
CA SER A 90 9.36 4.86 -1.12
C SER A 90 9.33 6.06 -2.07
N GLN A 91 8.48 6.02 -3.09
CA GLN A 91 8.29 7.10 -4.05
C GLN A 91 6.96 6.95 -4.80
N VAL A 92 6.51 8.06 -5.37
CA VAL A 92 5.40 8.10 -6.32
C VAL A 92 5.94 8.69 -7.62
N SER A 93 5.72 8.01 -8.74
CA SER A 93 6.18 8.47 -10.05
C SER A 93 5.00 8.56 -11.02
N LEU A 94 4.83 9.73 -11.62
CA LEU A 94 3.88 9.96 -12.70
C LEU A 94 4.49 9.63 -14.07
N ARG A 95 3.67 9.12 -14.98
CA ARG A 95 4.06 8.76 -16.33
C ARG A 95 3.30 9.59 -17.39
N PRO A 96 3.86 9.72 -18.62
CA PRO A 96 3.23 10.46 -19.70
C PRO A 96 1.87 9.93 -20.17
N ASP A 97 1.56 8.66 -19.90
CA ASP A 97 0.25 8.05 -20.17
C ASP A 97 -0.80 8.39 -19.08
N GLY A 98 -0.44 9.25 -18.13
CA GLY A 98 -1.27 9.61 -16.98
C GLY A 98 -1.29 8.55 -15.88
N SER A 99 -0.53 7.46 -16.01
CA SER A 99 -0.47 6.43 -14.98
C SER A 99 0.34 6.89 -13.76
N ILE A 100 -0.14 6.51 -12.58
CA ILE A 100 0.46 6.83 -11.29
C ILE A 100 1.09 5.56 -10.73
N HIS A 101 2.41 5.55 -10.56
CA HIS A 101 3.17 4.41 -10.06
C HIS A 101 3.53 4.67 -8.60
N VAL A 102 2.93 3.90 -7.68
CA VAL A 102 3.25 3.93 -6.26
C VAL A 102 4.23 2.81 -5.96
N ILE A 103 5.45 3.14 -5.55
CA ILE A 103 6.48 2.16 -5.20
C ILE A 103 6.58 2.05 -3.68
N TYR A 104 6.54 0.82 -3.18
CA TYR A 104 6.57 0.50 -1.76
C TYR A 104 7.95 0.04 -1.30
N ASN A 105 8.18 0.19 0.01
CA ASN A 105 9.37 -0.30 0.70
C ASN A 105 9.12 -1.68 1.35
N GLU A 106 10.05 -2.14 2.18
CA GLU A 106 10.04 -3.45 2.83
C GLU A 106 8.82 -3.70 3.73
N LYS A 107 8.08 -2.67 4.15
CA LYS A 107 6.86 -2.83 4.97
C LYS A 107 5.71 -3.49 4.22
N VAL A 108 5.71 -3.43 2.89
CA VAL A 108 4.84 -4.25 2.04
C VAL A 108 5.69 -5.38 1.44
N GLN A 109 6.60 -4.99 0.56
CA GLN A 109 7.60 -5.80 -0.11
C GLN A 109 8.47 -4.81 -0.88
N ASN A 110 9.79 -4.91 -0.73
CA ASN A 110 10.69 -3.94 -1.34
C ASN A 110 10.51 -3.89 -2.87
N GLY A 111 10.27 -2.70 -3.41
CA GLY A 111 10.03 -2.50 -4.84
C GLY A 111 8.66 -2.96 -5.32
N ALA A 112 7.76 -3.39 -4.43
CA ALA A 112 6.36 -3.65 -4.80
C ALA A 112 5.71 -2.39 -5.35
N GLN A 113 4.78 -2.55 -6.29
CA GLN A 113 4.17 -1.44 -7.00
C GLN A 113 2.66 -1.61 -7.08
N VAL A 114 1.97 -0.48 -6.95
CA VAL A 114 0.57 -0.35 -7.34
C VAL A 114 0.48 0.76 -8.36
N ILE A 115 -0.17 0.47 -9.48
CA ILE A 115 -0.30 1.37 -10.62
C ILE A 115 -1.76 1.76 -10.72
N LEU A 116 -2.02 3.08 -10.78
CA LEU A 116 -3.33 3.61 -11.11
C LEU A 116 -3.30 4.10 -12.56
N THR A 117 -4.14 3.52 -13.41
CA THR A 117 -4.28 3.89 -14.81
C THR A 117 -5.56 4.70 -15.01
N PRO A 118 -5.49 5.86 -15.67
CA PRO A 118 -6.69 6.60 -16.04
C PRO A 118 -7.37 5.91 -17.24
N GLU A 119 -8.66 5.66 -17.11
CA GLU A 119 -9.56 5.37 -18.22
C GLU A 119 -10.39 6.62 -18.50
N LEU A 120 -10.39 7.03 -19.77
CA LEU A 120 -11.11 8.20 -20.23
C LEU A 120 -12.51 7.78 -20.65
N THR A 121 -13.51 8.24 -19.90
CA THR A 121 -14.93 8.21 -20.30
C THR A 121 -15.32 9.60 -20.82
N GLU A 122 -16.42 9.73 -21.56
CA GLU A 122 -16.86 10.96 -22.24
C GLU A 122 -16.73 12.24 -21.38
N ASP A 123 -17.09 12.19 -20.09
CA ASP A 123 -17.07 13.38 -19.21
C ASP A 123 -16.20 13.22 -17.95
N ARG A 124 -15.45 12.12 -17.80
CA ARG A 124 -14.69 11.88 -16.57
C ARG A 124 -13.53 10.92 -16.74
N ILE A 125 -12.55 11.06 -15.85
CA ILE A 125 -11.50 10.08 -15.64
C ILE A 125 -11.96 9.07 -14.59
N VAL A 126 -12.00 7.79 -14.99
CA VAL A 126 -12.13 6.64 -14.09
C VAL A 126 -10.73 6.10 -13.81
N TRP A 127 -10.42 5.76 -12.57
CA TRP A 127 -9.09 5.28 -12.21
C TRP A 127 -9.14 3.78 -11.91
N HIS A 128 -8.45 2.99 -12.72
CA HIS A 128 -8.26 1.57 -12.49
C HIS A 128 -6.99 1.33 -11.71
N CYS A 129 -7.06 0.41 -10.75
CA CYS A 129 -5.93 0.06 -9.93
C CYS A 129 -5.49 -1.36 -10.23
N HIS A 130 -4.19 -1.57 -10.39
CA HIS A 130 -3.63 -2.92 -10.48
C HIS A 130 -2.23 -2.95 -9.88
N SER A 131 -1.69 -4.14 -9.68
CA SER A 131 -0.32 -4.32 -9.21
C SER A 131 0.40 -5.38 -10.04
N PRO A 132 1.55 -5.07 -10.66
CA PRO A 132 2.26 -6.03 -11.50
C PRO A 132 3.09 -7.05 -10.70
N ASN A 133 3.47 -6.75 -9.45
CA ASN A 133 4.48 -7.53 -8.72
C ASN A 133 4.11 -7.90 -7.27
N ILE A 134 2.94 -7.49 -6.78
CA ILE A 134 2.35 -8.05 -5.55
C ILE A 134 1.57 -9.31 -5.93
N THR A 135 2.16 -10.47 -5.66
CA THR A 135 1.57 -11.78 -5.98
C THR A 135 0.46 -12.19 -5.01
N ARG A 136 0.51 -11.70 -3.77
CA ARG A 136 -0.48 -12.02 -2.74
C ARG A 136 -1.65 -11.04 -2.79
N GLN A 137 -2.73 -11.43 -3.46
CA GLN A 137 -3.94 -10.61 -3.61
C GLN A 137 -4.55 -10.15 -2.28
N ALA A 138 -4.34 -10.89 -1.18
CA ALA A 138 -4.78 -10.48 0.15
C ALA A 138 -4.19 -9.13 0.61
N TRP A 139 -3.01 -8.75 0.10
CA TRP A 139 -2.35 -7.47 0.39
C TRP A 139 -2.94 -6.31 -0.41
N LEU A 140 -3.69 -6.59 -1.49
CA LEU A 140 -4.30 -5.57 -2.32
C LEU A 140 -5.72 -5.25 -1.82
N PRO A 141 -6.14 -3.97 -1.83
CA PRO A 141 -7.55 -3.59 -1.77
C PRO A 141 -8.34 -4.26 -2.90
N LEU A 142 -9.65 -4.43 -2.72
CA LEU A 142 -10.51 -5.11 -3.72
C LEU A 142 -10.42 -4.42 -5.09
N ASP A 143 -10.42 -3.08 -5.10
CA ASP A 143 -10.33 -2.26 -6.30
C ASP A 143 -9.03 -2.46 -7.09
N CYS A 144 -7.99 -3.03 -6.48
CA CYS A 144 -6.68 -3.25 -7.09
C CYS A 144 -6.41 -4.72 -7.45
N ARG A 145 -7.38 -5.63 -7.24
CA ARG A 145 -7.20 -7.08 -7.44
C ARG A 145 -7.53 -7.54 -8.85
N ASN A 146 -8.34 -6.78 -9.58
CA ASN A 146 -8.80 -7.17 -10.90
C ASN A 146 -7.97 -6.43 -11.95
N THR A 147 -7.29 -7.22 -12.78
CA THR A 147 -6.71 -6.78 -14.05
C THR A 147 -7.73 -7.10 -15.13
N ASP A 148 -8.75 -6.26 -15.28
CA ASP A 148 -9.65 -6.33 -16.44
C ASP A 148 -9.34 -5.16 -17.38
#